data_AF-A0A6I1I6N9-F1
#
_entry.id   AF-A0A6I1I6N9-F1
#
_cell.length_a   1.000
_cell.length_b   1.000
_cell.length_c   1.000
_cell.angle_alpha   90.00
_cell.angle_beta   90.00
_cell.angle_gamma   90.00
#
_symmetry.space_group_name_H-M   'P 1'
#
loop_
_entity.id
_entity.type
_entity.pdbx_description
1 polymer ?
#
loop_
_entity_poly.entity_id
_entity_poly.type
_entity_poly.pdbx_seq_one_letter_code
_entity_poly.pdbx_strand_id
1 'polypeptide(L)'
;MLKFVFWLLAGVNLLVLAIGQGYLGSFRSETREPARLKNQLQAGKLTLLTQEQATAPAAPPAADDAATPATAAPAAPAPPPSYACTEVGNFLLADGRRFEAQVAALDLGDRQSRRNVAGQEISSYMVYIPPQGSKEGADRKAGELKQLGVTNYFIMNEVSPQRWGISLGVFKSENSAQSQLAALNKQGVHSARIAPRYSASKQMAYRFRDLDAATRARLEKIKAQFPEQELRNCK
;
A
#
# COMPACT_ATOMS: atom_id res chain seq x y z
N MET A 1 5.82 -12.70 51.29
CA MET A 1 5.83 -12.71 49.81
C MET A 1 4.60 -12.00 49.23
N LEU A 2 3.37 -12.50 49.43
CA LEU A 2 2.14 -11.91 48.83
C LEU A 2 1.87 -10.43 49.18
N LYS A 3 2.09 -10.03 50.43
CA LYS A 3 1.87 -8.64 50.89
C LYS A 3 2.83 -7.65 50.22
N PHE A 4 4.05 -8.07 49.93
CA PHE A 4 5.05 -7.23 49.24
C PHE A 4 4.67 -7.07 47.76
N VAL A 5 4.25 -8.17 47.12
CA VAL A 5 3.75 -8.15 45.74
C VAL A 5 2.51 -7.27 45.60
N PHE A 6 1.59 -7.32 46.56
CA PHE A 6 0.39 -6.46 46.58
C PHE A 6 0.75 -4.97 46.64
N TRP A 7 1.62 -4.56 47.57
CA TRP A 7 2.03 -3.16 47.70
C TRP A 7 2.85 -2.67 46.49
N LEU A 8 3.67 -3.54 45.89
CA LEU A 8 4.36 -3.24 44.64
C LEU A 8 3.37 -2.96 43.50
N LEU A 9 2.40 -3.85 43.29
CA LEU A 9 1.37 -3.69 42.26
C LEU A 9 0.51 -2.45 42.50
N ALA A 10 0.15 -2.17 43.75
CA ALA A 10 -0.58 -0.97 44.11
C ALA A 10 0.23 0.31 43.79
N GLY A 11 1.52 0.33 44.12
CA GLY A 11 2.42 1.45 43.79
C GLY A 11 2.55 1.68 42.28
N VAL A 12 2.70 0.61 41.49
CA VAL A 12 2.77 0.71 40.02
C VAL A 12 1.46 1.27 39.45
N ASN A 13 0.30 0.81 39.92
CA ASN A 13 -0.99 1.35 39.46
C ASN A 13 -1.16 2.84 39.81
N LEU A 14 -0.74 3.25 41.01
CA LEU A 14 -0.77 4.65 41.45
C LEU A 14 0.14 5.55 40.61
N LEU A 15 1.33 5.05 40.25
CA LEU A 15 2.23 5.74 39.33
C LEU A 15 1.61 5.91 37.95
N VAL A 16 1.02 4.84 37.38
CA VAL A 16 0.33 4.90 36.08
C VAL A 16 -0.82 5.91 36.13
N LEU A 17 -1.61 5.93 37.21
CA LEU A 17 -2.68 6.90 37.40
C LEU A 17 -2.15 8.34 37.43
N ALA A 18 -1.07 8.60 38.16
CA ALA A 18 -0.45 9.92 38.25
C ALA A 18 0.09 10.41 36.89
N ILE A 19 0.64 9.50 36.06
CA ILE A 19 1.05 9.80 34.68
C ILE A 19 -0.17 10.13 33.82
N GLY A 20 -1.25 9.34 33.91
CA GLY A 20 -2.48 9.55 33.13
C GLY A 20 -3.21 10.86 33.47
N GLN A 21 -3.15 11.28 34.73
CA GLN A 21 -3.71 12.55 35.21
C GLN A 21 -2.77 13.76 35.00
N GLY A 22 -1.57 13.53 34.45
CA GLY A 22 -0.62 14.60 34.08
C GLY A 22 0.15 15.21 35.26
N TYR A 23 0.08 14.65 36.46
CA TYR A 23 0.80 15.15 37.65
C TYR A 23 2.33 15.07 37.53
N LEU A 24 2.83 14.22 36.63
CA LEU A 24 4.26 14.05 36.35
C LEU A 24 4.70 14.72 35.04
N GLY A 25 3.87 15.63 34.53
CA GLY A 25 4.06 16.27 33.23
C GLY A 25 3.32 15.53 32.11
N SER A 26 2.85 16.30 31.11
CA SER A 26 2.20 15.76 29.94
C SER A 26 3.24 15.20 28.96
N PHE A 27 3.37 13.87 28.86
CA PHE A 27 4.03 13.23 27.72
C PHE A 27 3.19 13.28 26.44
N ARG A 28 1.94 13.76 26.53
CA ARG A 28 1.11 14.11 25.37
C ARG A 28 1.45 15.53 24.95
N SER A 29 2.61 15.71 24.34
CA SER A 29 2.98 16.93 23.62
C SER A 29 2.15 17.16 22.34
N GLU A 30 1.10 16.36 22.10
CA GLU A 30 0.32 16.33 20.86
C GLU A 30 -1.10 16.87 21.00
N THR A 31 -1.29 18.00 21.70
CA THR A 31 -2.45 18.86 21.37
C THR A 31 -2.09 19.90 20.30
N ARG A 32 -0.82 19.95 19.88
CA ARG A 32 -0.34 20.87 18.84
C ARG A 32 0.54 20.10 17.87
N GLU A 33 -0.07 19.49 16.87
CA GLU A 33 0.57 18.68 15.82
C GLU A 33 1.69 19.47 15.11
N PRO A 34 2.95 19.41 15.58
CA PRO A 34 4.01 20.24 15.02
C PRO A 34 4.48 19.68 13.67
N ALA A 35 4.25 18.38 13.45
CA ALA A 35 4.46 17.69 12.19
C ALA A 35 3.52 18.20 11.09
N ARG A 36 2.27 18.57 11.42
CA ARG A 36 1.36 19.18 10.43
C ARG A 36 1.85 20.54 9.96
N LEU A 37 2.33 21.38 10.88
CA LEU A 37 2.88 22.69 10.53
C LEU A 37 4.11 22.58 9.62
N LYS A 38 4.98 21.59 9.84
CA LYS A 38 6.14 21.33 8.98
C LYS A 38 5.79 20.81 7.58
N ASN A 39 4.60 20.24 7.40
CA ASN A 39 4.12 19.67 6.13
C ASN A 39 3.18 20.63 5.36
N GLN A 40 3.04 21.89 5.77
CA GLN A 40 2.22 22.86 5.04
C GLN A 40 2.94 23.38 3.79
N LEU A 41 2.42 22.98 2.62
CA LEU A 41 2.88 23.47 1.33
C LEU A 41 2.43 24.93 1.14
N GLN A 42 3.38 25.85 0.95
CA GLN A 42 3.16 27.28 0.66
C GLN A 42 2.49 28.11 1.77
N ALA A 43 2.85 27.89 3.04
CA ALA A 43 2.36 28.71 4.16
C ALA A 43 2.54 30.24 3.95
N GLY A 44 3.59 30.66 3.24
CA GLY A 44 3.87 32.07 2.94
C GLY A 44 2.89 32.76 1.98
N LYS A 45 1.92 32.04 1.39
CA LYS A 45 0.85 32.62 0.57
C LYS A 45 -0.44 32.92 1.34
N LEU A 46 -0.48 32.57 2.62
CA LEU A 46 -1.61 32.86 3.49
C LEU A 46 -1.44 34.29 4.04
N THR A 47 -2.13 35.24 3.44
CA THR A 47 -2.24 36.61 3.96
C THR A 47 -3.51 36.72 4.79
N LEU A 48 -3.37 37.12 6.05
CA LEU A 48 -4.52 37.42 6.90
C LEU A 48 -5.10 38.77 6.45
N LEU A 49 -6.35 38.77 6.00
CA LEU A 49 -7.07 40.00 5.71
C LEU A 49 -7.53 40.63 7.04
N THR A 50 -7.38 41.94 7.15
CA THR A 50 -7.94 42.70 8.26
C THR A 50 -9.46 42.84 8.09
N GLN A 51 -10.16 43.12 9.19
CA GLN A 51 -11.62 43.20 9.19
C GLN A 51 -12.15 44.30 8.25
N GLU A 52 -11.41 45.40 8.09
CA GLU A 52 -11.68 46.46 7.10
C GLU A 52 -11.52 46.00 5.65
N GLN A 53 -10.57 45.11 5.36
CA GLN A 53 -10.38 44.53 4.02
C GLN A 53 -11.46 43.50 3.68
N ALA A 54 -12.03 42.84 4.69
CA ALA A 54 -13.10 41.84 4.53
C ALA A 54 -14.51 42.46 4.42
N THR A 55 -14.69 43.71 4.87
CA THR A 55 -15.98 44.44 4.79
C THR A 55 -16.01 45.56 3.74
N ALA A 56 -14.90 45.81 3.04
CA ALA A 56 -14.88 46.72 1.91
C ALA A 56 -15.72 46.15 0.74
N PRO A 57 -16.62 46.95 0.12
CA PRO A 57 -17.40 46.48 -1.01
C PRO A 57 -16.50 46.19 -2.22
N ALA A 58 -16.72 45.04 -2.86
CA ALA A 58 -15.99 44.63 -4.05
C ALA A 58 -16.17 45.66 -5.17
N ALA A 59 -15.09 46.36 -5.53
CA ALA A 59 -15.06 47.20 -6.72
C ALA A 59 -15.01 46.32 -7.98
N PRO A 60 -15.75 46.66 -9.05
CA PRO A 60 -15.72 45.93 -10.31
C PRO A 60 -14.33 46.04 -10.97
N PRO A 61 -13.95 45.06 -11.83
CA PRO A 61 -12.65 45.07 -12.49
C PRO A 61 -12.57 46.29 -13.42
N ALA A 62 -11.62 47.19 -13.14
CA ALA A 62 -11.25 48.24 -14.08
C ALA A 62 -10.53 47.58 -15.26
N ALA A 63 -11.04 47.84 -16.45
CA ALA A 63 -10.36 47.57 -17.70
C ALA A 63 -9.10 48.43 -17.77
N ASP A 64 -7.93 47.80 -17.77
CA ASP A 64 -6.65 48.46 -18.04
C ASP A 64 -6.41 48.45 -19.56
N ASP A 65 -6.82 49.53 -20.22
CA ASP A 65 -6.22 50.01 -21.47
C ASP A 65 -5.55 51.35 -21.19
N ALA A 66 -4.23 51.32 -20.94
CA ALA A 66 -3.34 52.45 -21.18
C ALA A 66 -1.90 51.94 -21.29
N ALA A 67 -1.50 51.71 -22.55
CA ALA A 67 -0.14 51.44 -22.95
C ALA A 67 0.83 52.49 -22.40
N THR A 68 1.71 52.06 -21.51
CA THR A 68 3.03 52.66 -21.32
C THR A 68 4.04 51.58 -21.71
N PRO A 69 4.92 51.78 -22.70
CA PRO A 69 5.90 50.77 -23.06
C PRO A 69 6.99 50.75 -21.99
N ALA A 70 6.74 50.01 -20.91
CA ALA A 70 7.79 49.57 -20.02
C ALA A 70 8.57 48.50 -20.77
N THR A 71 9.79 48.84 -21.16
CA THR A 71 10.79 47.96 -21.74
C THR A 71 10.74 46.59 -21.06
N ALA A 72 10.29 45.59 -21.81
CA ALA A 72 10.27 44.20 -21.37
C ALA A 72 11.71 43.77 -21.10
N ALA A 73 12.09 43.73 -19.82
CA ALA A 73 13.16 42.83 -19.41
C ALA A 73 12.72 41.43 -19.81
N PRO A 74 13.55 40.66 -20.54
CA PRO A 74 13.16 39.33 -20.99
C PRO A 74 12.81 38.50 -19.74
N ALA A 75 11.57 38.03 -19.68
CA ALA A 75 11.15 37.07 -18.69
C ALA A 75 12.15 35.91 -18.75
N ALA A 76 12.91 35.73 -17.67
CA ALA A 76 13.80 34.59 -17.55
C ALA A 76 12.98 33.33 -17.87
N PRO A 77 13.45 32.45 -18.76
CA PRO A 77 12.69 31.27 -19.14
C PRO A 77 12.33 30.51 -17.87
N ALA A 78 11.04 30.21 -17.70
CA ALA A 78 10.57 29.39 -16.59
C ALA A 78 11.48 28.15 -16.50
N PRO A 79 12.03 27.84 -15.31
CA PRO A 79 12.93 26.71 -15.18
C PRO A 79 12.26 25.46 -15.77
N PRO A 80 12.97 24.66 -16.57
CA PRO A 80 12.37 23.51 -17.23
C PRO A 80 11.76 22.60 -16.17
N PRO A 81 10.62 21.94 -16.47
CA PRO A 81 9.96 21.08 -15.50
C PRO A 81 10.93 19.98 -15.07
N SER A 82 11.29 20.00 -13.79
CA SER A 82 12.07 18.95 -13.15
C SER A 82 11.13 17.98 -12.45
N TYR A 83 11.36 16.70 -12.66
CA TYR A 83 10.58 15.63 -12.05
C TYR A 83 11.39 15.07 -10.89
N ALA A 84 11.05 15.55 -9.68
CA ALA A 84 11.73 15.16 -8.45
C ALA A 84 11.77 13.64 -8.27
N CYS A 85 10.69 12.94 -8.64
CA CYS A 85 10.64 11.48 -8.56
C CYS A 85 9.67 10.88 -9.58
N THR A 86 10.19 9.99 -10.42
CA THR A 86 9.43 9.19 -11.40
C THR A 86 9.65 7.71 -11.12
N GLU A 87 8.62 6.89 -11.20
CA GLU A 87 8.65 5.46 -11.01
C GLU A 87 8.10 4.75 -12.24
N VAL A 88 8.79 3.68 -12.68
CA VAL A 88 8.27 2.73 -13.66
C VAL A 88 8.16 1.37 -12.99
N GLY A 89 6.94 0.85 -12.86
CA GLY A 89 6.61 -0.27 -11.99
C GLY A 89 6.13 -1.54 -12.69
N ASN A 90 5.87 -2.56 -11.87
CA ASN A 90 5.26 -3.85 -12.23
C ASN A 90 6.13 -4.76 -13.13
N PHE A 91 7.46 -4.70 -12.95
CA PHE A 91 8.38 -5.59 -13.65
C PHE A 91 8.52 -6.95 -12.95
N LEU A 92 8.42 -8.02 -13.72
CA LEU A 92 8.99 -9.31 -13.34
C LEU A 92 10.50 -9.34 -13.67
N LEU A 93 11.23 -10.32 -13.12
CA LEU A 93 12.70 -10.35 -13.19
C LEU A 93 13.26 -10.27 -14.62
N ALA A 94 12.65 -10.98 -15.58
CA ALA A 94 13.12 -11.00 -16.96
C ALA A 94 12.96 -9.63 -17.64
N ASP A 95 11.77 -9.04 -17.56
CA ASP A 95 11.49 -7.74 -18.17
C ASP A 95 12.21 -6.60 -17.46
N GLY A 96 12.36 -6.69 -16.14
CA GLY A 96 13.14 -5.72 -15.37
C GLY A 96 14.59 -5.65 -15.85
N ARG A 97 15.24 -6.80 -16.10
CA ARG A 97 16.61 -6.84 -16.66
C ARG A 97 16.69 -6.22 -18.05
N ARG A 98 15.68 -6.46 -18.90
CA ARG A 98 15.62 -5.87 -20.26
C ARG A 98 15.45 -4.36 -20.19
N PHE A 99 14.57 -3.88 -19.30
CA PHE A 99 14.35 -2.46 -19.08
C PHE A 99 15.62 -1.78 -18.54
N GLU A 100 16.26 -2.38 -17.53
CA GLU A 100 17.50 -1.87 -16.92
C GLU A 100 18.63 -1.74 -17.95
N ALA A 101 18.77 -2.69 -18.87
CA ALA A 101 19.74 -2.61 -19.96
C ALA A 101 19.48 -1.44 -20.93
N GLN A 102 18.22 -1.10 -21.22
CA GLN A 102 17.89 0.04 -22.08
C GLN A 102 18.08 1.37 -21.36
N VAL A 103 17.71 1.42 -20.08
CA VAL A 103 17.85 2.63 -19.25
C VAL A 103 19.31 2.94 -18.94
N ALA A 104 20.20 1.95 -18.93
CA ALA A 104 21.64 2.15 -18.76
C ALA A 104 22.23 3.18 -19.74
N ALA A 105 21.67 3.29 -20.95
CA ALA A 105 22.09 4.29 -21.95
C ALA A 105 21.78 5.75 -21.54
N LEU A 106 20.95 5.96 -20.51
CA LEU A 106 20.64 7.28 -19.94
C LEU A 106 21.63 7.74 -18.86
N ASP A 107 22.56 6.88 -18.44
CA ASP A 107 23.63 7.17 -17.48
C ASP A 107 23.15 7.90 -16.21
N LEU A 108 22.13 7.32 -15.55
CA LEU A 108 21.46 7.97 -14.41
C LEU A 108 22.18 7.76 -13.07
N GLY A 109 23.16 6.86 -12.99
CA GLY A 109 23.93 6.57 -11.76
C GLY A 109 23.04 6.40 -10.52
N ASP A 110 23.41 7.11 -9.43
CA ASP A 110 22.70 7.08 -8.15
C ASP A 110 21.26 7.64 -8.20
N ARG A 111 20.87 8.28 -9.32
CA ARG A 111 19.52 8.79 -9.51
C ARG A 111 18.54 7.68 -9.89
N GLN A 112 19.03 6.50 -10.22
CA GLN A 112 18.23 5.29 -10.43
C GLN A 112 18.33 4.36 -9.22
N SER A 113 17.19 3.79 -8.82
CA SER A 113 17.13 2.77 -7.76
C SER A 113 16.10 1.70 -8.09
N ARG A 114 16.42 0.44 -7.78
CA ARG A 114 15.47 -0.67 -7.87
C ARG A 114 14.79 -0.88 -6.52
N ARG A 115 13.47 -1.08 -6.54
CA ARG A 115 12.65 -1.33 -5.36
C ARG A 115 11.73 -2.52 -5.60
N ASN A 116 11.60 -3.41 -4.62
CA ASN A 116 10.55 -4.42 -4.64
C ASN A 116 9.20 -3.76 -4.38
N VAL A 117 8.21 -4.06 -5.21
CA VAL A 117 6.85 -3.58 -5.01
C VAL A 117 6.27 -4.34 -3.82
N ALA A 118 5.91 -3.62 -2.77
CA ALA A 118 5.22 -4.21 -1.63
C ALA A 118 3.80 -4.56 -2.05
N GLY A 119 3.37 -5.79 -1.75
CA GLY A 119 2.03 -6.24 -2.11
C GLY A 119 1.88 -7.74 -1.96
N GLN A 120 0.65 -8.18 -2.19
CA GLN A 120 0.27 -9.58 -2.20
C GLN A 120 -0.37 -9.89 -3.56
N GLU A 121 0.06 -10.98 -4.15
CA GLU A 121 -0.46 -11.50 -5.42
C GLU A 121 -1.18 -12.83 -5.14
N ILE A 122 -2.25 -13.11 -5.88
CA ILE A 122 -2.91 -14.42 -5.79
C ILE A 122 -1.98 -15.45 -6.44
N SER A 123 -1.43 -16.32 -5.61
CA SER A 123 -0.51 -17.39 -6.02
C SER A 123 -1.22 -18.66 -6.46
N SER A 124 -2.39 -18.93 -5.87
CA SER A 124 -3.19 -20.14 -6.09
C SER A 124 -4.57 -19.99 -5.44
N TYR A 125 -5.47 -20.89 -5.76
CA TYR A 125 -6.81 -21.01 -5.18
C TYR A 125 -6.91 -22.34 -4.44
N MET A 126 -7.37 -22.31 -3.20
CA MET A 126 -7.58 -23.51 -2.39
C MET A 126 -9.07 -23.79 -2.26
N VAL A 127 -9.47 -25.03 -2.55
CA VAL A 127 -10.80 -25.52 -2.20
C VAL A 127 -10.69 -26.15 -0.82
N TYR A 128 -11.47 -25.69 0.15
CA TYR A 128 -11.37 -26.15 1.53
C TYR A 128 -12.69 -26.08 2.28
N ILE A 129 -12.81 -26.86 3.34
CA ILE A 129 -13.89 -26.75 4.33
C ILE A 129 -13.36 -25.93 5.51
N PRO A 130 -14.05 -24.83 5.89
CA PRO A 130 -13.66 -24.02 7.05
C PRO A 130 -13.59 -24.82 8.35
N PRO A 131 -12.71 -24.44 9.29
CA PRO A 131 -12.55 -25.14 10.55
C PRO A 131 -13.83 -25.11 11.38
N GLN A 132 -14.16 -26.25 12.00
CA GLN A 132 -15.35 -26.44 12.85
C GLN A 132 -15.04 -26.24 14.35
N GLY A 133 -13.94 -25.54 14.67
CA GLY A 133 -13.55 -25.19 16.04
C GLY A 133 -12.50 -26.09 16.68
N SER A 134 -12.47 -27.39 16.38
CA SER A 134 -11.51 -28.32 16.99
C SER A 134 -11.04 -29.43 16.04
N LYS A 135 -10.01 -30.17 16.48
CA LYS A 135 -9.51 -31.36 15.78
C LYS A 135 -10.60 -32.41 15.61
N GLU A 136 -11.39 -32.66 16.65
CA GLU A 136 -12.48 -33.63 16.65
C GLU A 136 -13.57 -33.25 15.63
N GLY A 137 -13.82 -31.95 15.46
CA GLY A 137 -14.71 -31.45 14.42
C GLY A 137 -14.19 -31.72 13.01
N ALA A 138 -12.88 -31.56 12.80
CA ALA A 138 -12.22 -31.89 11.54
C ALA A 138 -12.25 -33.40 11.26
N ASP A 139 -11.94 -34.23 12.26
CA ASP A 139 -11.95 -35.70 12.13
C ASP A 139 -13.36 -36.23 11.83
N ARG A 140 -14.39 -35.66 12.44
CA ARG A 140 -15.79 -35.99 12.14
C ARG A 140 -16.15 -35.67 10.69
N LYS A 141 -15.81 -34.46 10.24
CA LYS A 141 -16.08 -34.03 8.85
C LYS A 141 -15.27 -34.86 7.84
N ALA A 142 -14.05 -35.24 8.18
CA ALA A 142 -13.24 -36.16 7.39
C ALA A 142 -13.88 -37.56 7.27
N GLY A 143 -14.53 -38.04 8.32
CA GLY A 143 -15.35 -39.26 8.28
C GLY A 143 -16.53 -39.14 7.31
N GLU A 144 -17.26 -38.03 7.35
CA GLU A 144 -18.36 -37.76 6.40
C GLU A 144 -17.86 -37.71 4.94
N LEU A 145 -16.71 -37.06 4.69
CA LEU A 145 -16.10 -37.00 3.36
C LEU A 145 -15.78 -38.40 2.81
N LYS A 146 -15.22 -39.29 3.66
CA LYS A 146 -14.96 -40.68 3.28
C LYS A 146 -16.22 -41.44 2.90
N GLN A 147 -17.33 -41.23 3.62
CA GLN A 147 -18.62 -41.84 3.31
C GLN A 147 -19.19 -41.36 1.97
N LEU A 148 -18.89 -40.11 1.57
CA LEU A 148 -19.21 -39.54 0.27
C LEU A 148 -18.22 -39.93 -0.84
N GLY A 149 -17.24 -40.80 -0.55
CA GLY A 149 -16.23 -41.25 -1.52
C GLY A 149 -15.08 -40.26 -1.75
N VAL A 150 -15.00 -39.18 -0.97
CA VAL A 150 -13.93 -38.17 -1.05
C VAL A 150 -12.78 -38.60 -0.15
N THR A 151 -11.75 -39.19 -0.76
CA THR A 151 -10.55 -39.70 -0.06
C THR A 151 -9.35 -38.76 -0.16
N ASN A 152 -9.35 -37.86 -1.15
CA ASN A 152 -8.26 -36.90 -1.35
C ASN A 152 -8.53 -35.61 -0.58
N TYR A 153 -8.16 -35.59 0.69
CA TYR A 153 -8.29 -34.43 1.56
C TYR A 153 -7.13 -34.35 2.56
N PHE A 154 -6.87 -33.15 3.09
CA PHE A 154 -5.83 -32.91 4.10
C PHE A 154 -6.36 -32.02 5.23
N ILE A 155 -6.22 -32.47 6.47
CA ILE A 155 -6.58 -31.66 7.65
C ILE A 155 -5.43 -30.69 7.95
N MET A 156 -5.72 -29.40 7.89
CA MET A 156 -4.77 -28.33 8.15
C MET A 156 -4.49 -28.23 9.64
N ASN A 157 -3.25 -28.49 10.08
CA ASN A 157 -2.86 -28.45 11.50
C ASN A 157 -1.92 -27.26 11.84
N GLU A 158 -1.50 -26.49 10.84
CA GLU A 158 -0.61 -25.35 10.99
C GLU A 158 -1.21 -24.28 11.91
N VAL A 159 -0.36 -23.48 12.58
CA VAL A 159 -0.79 -22.34 13.39
C VAL A 159 -1.27 -21.22 12.46
N SER A 160 -2.50 -21.32 11.98
CA SER A 160 -3.12 -20.35 11.07
C SER A 160 -4.59 -20.11 11.46
N PRO A 161 -5.23 -19.03 10.98
CA PRO A 161 -6.68 -18.85 11.13
C PRO A 161 -7.51 -19.99 10.52
N GLN A 162 -6.91 -20.82 9.67
CA GLN A 162 -7.53 -21.99 9.02
C GLN A 162 -7.18 -23.32 9.71
N ARG A 163 -6.57 -23.29 10.91
CA ARG A 163 -6.27 -24.50 11.68
C ARG A 163 -7.55 -25.31 11.89
N TRP A 164 -7.46 -26.62 11.65
CA TRP A 164 -8.55 -27.60 11.62
C TRP A 164 -9.51 -27.47 10.44
N GLY A 165 -9.16 -26.68 9.42
CA GLY A 165 -9.80 -26.72 8.11
C GLY A 165 -9.42 -27.98 7.35
N ILE A 166 -10.22 -28.36 6.36
CA ILE A 166 -9.94 -29.51 5.49
C ILE A 166 -9.66 -29.00 4.08
N SER A 167 -8.43 -29.10 3.61
CA SER A 167 -8.07 -28.82 2.23
C SER A 167 -8.51 -29.97 1.32
N LEU A 168 -9.17 -29.63 0.22
CA LEU A 168 -9.67 -30.53 -0.82
C LEU A 168 -8.93 -30.33 -2.15
N GLY A 169 -7.87 -29.52 -2.15
CA GLY A 169 -7.03 -29.26 -3.31
C GLY A 169 -6.57 -27.81 -3.42
N VAL A 170 -5.42 -27.63 -4.07
CA VAL A 170 -4.84 -26.31 -4.39
C VAL A 170 -4.64 -26.24 -5.91
N PHE A 171 -5.13 -25.16 -6.51
CA PHE A 171 -5.20 -24.98 -7.96
C PHE A 171 -4.50 -23.68 -8.36
N LYS A 172 -3.88 -23.67 -9.54
CA LYS A 172 -3.21 -22.47 -10.08
C LYS A 172 -4.21 -21.44 -10.63
N SER A 173 -5.38 -21.89 -11.10
CA SER A 173 -6.41 -21.04 -11.68
C SER A 173 -7.71 -21.13 -10.89
N GLU A 174 -8.48 -20.05 -10.95
CA GLU A 174 -9.79 -19.99 -10.30
C GLU A 174 -10.77 -20.98 -10.94
N ASN A 175 -10.78 -21.08 -12.28
CA ASN A 175 -11.66 -22.00 -13.02
C ASN A 175 -11.48 -23.47 -12.61
N SER A 176 -10.23 -23.91 -12.38
CA SER A 176 -9.97 -25.28 -11.92
C SER A 176 -10.49 -25.50 -10.50
N ALA A 177 -10.35 -24.51 -9.61
CA ALA A 177 -10.92 -24.57 -8.26
C ALA A 177 -12.46 -24.58 -8.28
N GLN A 178 -13.09 -23.78 -9.15
CA GLN A 178 -14.54 -23.75 -9.34
C GLN A 178 -15.06 -25.10 -9.87
N SER A 179 -14.35 -25.70 -10.83
CA SER A 179 -14.70 -27.03 -11.37
C SER A 179 -14.62 -28.12 -10.29
N GLN A 180 -13.58 -28.10 -9.46
CA GLN A 180 -13.45 -29.01 -8.32
C GLN A 180 -14.57 -28.80 -7.30
N LEU A 181 -14.89 -27.55 -6.95
CA LEU A 181 -15.98 -27.24 -6.03
C LEU A 181 -17.33 -27.74 -6.56
N ALA A 182 -17.59 -27.56 -7.87
CA ALA A 182 -18.80 -28.07 -8.50
C ALA A 182 -18.87 -29.60 -8.49
N ALA A 183 -17.75 -30.29 -8.69
CA ALA A 183 -17.68 -31.76 -8.59
C ALA A 183 -17.97 -32.24 -7.16
N LEU A 184 -17.39 -31.60 -6.15
CA LEU A 184 -17.62 -31.89 -4.73
C LEU A 184 -19.09 -31.64 -4.33
N ASN A 185 -19.69 -30.56 -4.83
CA ASN A 185 -21.11 -30.28 -4.61
C ASN A 185 -22.01 -31.39 -5.19
N LYS A 186 -21.69 -31.93 -6.37
CA LYS A 186 -22.43 -33.06 -6.95
C LYS A 186 -22.26 -34.37 -6.16
N GLN A 187 -21.16 -34.51 -5.43
CA GLN A 187 -20.90 -35.62 -4.51
C GLN A 187 -21.52 -35.41 -3.12
N GLY A 188 -22.26 -34.33 -2.90
CA GLY A 188 -22.93 -34.03 -1.63
C GLY A 188 -22.10 -33.21 -0.63
N VAL A 189 -20.92 -32.74 -1.02
CA VAL A 189 -20.05 -31.90 -0.16
C VAL A 189 -20.37 -30.43 -0.38
N HIS A 190 -21.31 -29.90 0.40
CA HIS A 190 -21.74 -28.48 0.31
C HIS A 190 -20.99 -27.53 1.26
N SER A 191 -20.16 -28.06 2.15
CA SER A 191 -19.39 -27.26 3.13
C SER A 191 -18.08 -26.70 2.58
N ALA A 192 -17.68 -27.10 1.37
CA ALA A 192 -16.47 -26.64 0.71
C ALA A 192 -16.63 -25.21 0.14
N ARG A 193 -15.54 -24.45 0.16
CA ARG A 193 -15.45 -23.07 -0.35
C ARG A 193 -14.10 -22.86 -1.03
N ILE A 194 -14.03 -21.85 -1.90
CA ILE A 194 -12.77 -21.43 -2.52
C ILE A 194 -12.21 -20.25 -1.72
N ALA A 195 -10.92 -20.29 -1.42
CA ALA A 195 -10.17 -19.15 -0.90
C ALA A 195 -8.92 -18.89 -1.77
N PRO A 196 -8.64 -17.63 -2.13
CA PRO A 196 -7.37 -17.26 -2.74
C PRO A 196 -6.24 -17.41 -1.71
N ARG A 197 -5.10 -17.93 -2.16
CA ARG A 197 -3.85 -17.93 -1.40
C ARG A 197 -2.94 -16.85 -1.94
N TYR A 198 -2.55 -15.95 -1.07
CA TYR A 198 -1.66 -14.85 -1.41
C TYR A 198 -0.20 -15.20 -1.17
N SER A 199 0.67 -14.76 -2.06
CA SER A 199 2.12 -14.74 -1.85
C SER A 199 2.65 -13.31 -1.92
N ALA A 200 3.84 -13.08 -1.36
CA ALA A 200 4.53 -11.81 -1.55
C ALA A 200 4.69 -11.50 -3.05
N SER A 201 4.45 -10.24 -3.40
CA SER A 201 4.66 -9.78 -4.76
C SER A 201 6.11 -9.98 -5.19
N LYS A 202 6.28 -10.45 -6.43
CA LYS A 202 7.61 -10.59 -7.05
C LYS A 202 7.91 -9.44 -8.01
N GLN A 203 7.04 -8.45 -8.04
CA GLN A 203 7.18 -7.29 -8.90
C GLN A 203 8.24 -6.34 -8.36
N MET A 204 8.91 -5.69 -9.29
CA MET A 204 9.91 -4.67 -9.03
C MET A 204 9.51 -3.38 -9.74
N ALA A 205 9.94 -2.26 -9.17
CA ALA A 205 9.83 -0.95 -9.76
C ALA A 205 11.19 -0.28 -9.80
N TYR A 206 11.39 0.56 -10.79
CA TYR A 206 12.57 1.39 -10.95
C TYR A 206 12.20 2.83 -10.68
N ARG A 207 12.89 3.44 -9.73
CA ARG A 207 12.66 4.81 -9.30
C ARG A 207 13.80 5.70 -9.75
N PHE A 208 13.43 6.82 -10.35
CA PHE A 208 14.30 7.81 -10.96
C PHE A 208 14.12 9.15 -10.27
N ARG A 209 15.22 9.82 -9.95
CA ARG A 209 15.22 11.11 -9.25
C ARG A 209 15.72 12.25 -10.13
N ASP A 210 15.17 13.43 -9.87
CA ASP A 210 15.61 14.72 -10.43
C ASP A 210 15.62 14.79 -11.97
N LEU A 211 14.75 14.03 -12.65
CA LEU A 211 14.76 13.93 -14.12
C LEU A 211 14.41 15.28 -14.77
N ASP A 212 15.18 15.68 -15.77
CA ASP A 212 14.80 16.77 -16.66
C ASP A 212 13.75 16.28 -17.70
N ALA A 213 13.14 17.23 -18.41
CA ALA A 213 12.11 16.94 -19.40
C ALA A 213 12.59 16.06 -20.56
N ALA A 214 13.83 16.24 -21.03
CA ALA A 214 14.37 15.47 -22.15
C ALA A 214 14.65 14.03 -21.74
N THR A 215 15.19 13.83 -20.55
CA THR A 215 15.47 12.52 -19.96
C THR A 215 14.18 11.77 -19.66
N ARG A 216 13.16 12.45 -19.11
CA ARG A 216 11.83 11.85 -18.94
C ARG A 216 11.20 11.43 -20.27
N ALA A 217 11.28 12.26 -21.30
CA ALA A 217 10.75 11.91 -22.63
C ALA A 217 11.47 10.68 -23.24
N ARG A 218 12.78 10.51 -22.99
CA ARG A 218 13.51 9.30 -23.39
C ARG A 218 13.06 8.07 -22.58
N LEU A 219 12.85 8.23 -21.27
CA LEU A 219 12.33 7.16 -20.41
C LEU A 219 10.93 6.72 -20.85
N GLU A 220 10.06 7.64 -21.25
CA GLU A 220 8.73 7.34 -21.78
C GLU A 220 8.82 6.54 -23.09
N LYS A 221 9.77 6.86 -23.98
CA LYS A 221 10.04 6.07 -25.19
C LYS A 221 10.53 4.65 -24.89
N ILE A 222 11.37 4.48 -23.86
CA ILE A 222 11.81 3.16 -23.40
C ILE A 222 10.61 2.38 -22.84
N LYS A 223 9.82 3.01 -21.95
CA LYS A 223 8.59 2.41 -21.37
C LYS A 223 7.57 2.01 -22.44
N ALA A 224 7.50 2.68 -23.59
CA ALA A 224 6.58 2.32 -24.67
C ALA A 224 6.80 0.88 -25.20
N GLN A 225 7.99 0.29 -25.01
CA GLN A 225 8.29 -1.11 -25.34
C GLN A 225 7.77 -2.12 -24.29
N PHE A 226 7.25 -1.60 -23.18
CA PHE A 226 6.82 -2.32 -21.98
C PHE A 226 5.35 -1.94 -21.67
N PRO A 227 4.38 -2.45 -22.45
CA PRO A 227 2.99 -1.97 -22.40
C PRO A 227 2.29 -2.30 -21.08
N GLU A 228 2.68 -3.37 -20.39
CA GLU A 228 2.11 -3.79 -19.11
C GLU A 228 2.63 -2.97 -17.91
N GLN A 229 3.65 -2.15 -18.13
CA GLN A 229 4.31 -1.36 -17.07
C GLN A 229 3.78 0.06 -17.04
N GLU A 230 3.62 0.60 -15.84
CA GLU A 230 3.08 1.94 -15.63
C GLU A 230 4.21 2.91 -15.28
N LEU A 231 4.23 4.07 -15.94
CA LEU A 231 5.09 5.20 -15.57
C LEU A 231 4.25 6.21 -14.80
N ARG A 232 4.70 6.53 -13.58
CA ARG A 232 3.99 7.42 -12.66
C ARG A 232 4.95 8.31 -11.88
N ASN A 233 4.47 9.44 -11.39
CA ASN A 233 5.22 10.19 -10.38
C ASN A 233 5.18 9.41 -9.06
N CYS A 234 6.27 9.47 -8.28
CA CYS A 234 6.26 8.85 -6.95
C CYS A 234 5.21 9.54 -6.06
N LYS A 235 4.46 8.74 -5.29
CA LYS A 235 3.53 9.22 -4.25
C LYS A 235 4.20 9.20 -2.88
#